data_AF-A0A511AUZ3-F1
#
_entry.id   AF-A0A511AUZ3-F1
#
_cell.length_a   1.000
_cell.length_b   1.000
_cell.length_c   1.000
_cell.angle_alpha   90.00
_cell.angle_beta   90.00
_cell.angle_gamma   90.00
#
_symmetry.space_group_name_H-M   'P 1'
#
loop_
_entity.id
_entity.type
_entity.pdbx_description
1 polymer ?
#
loop_
_entity_poly.entity_id
_entity_poly.type
_entity_poly.pdbx_seq_one_letter_code
_entity_poly.pdbx_strand_id
1 'polypeptide(L)' 'MLTDEQIKELKQLLKESKENNMSPGIAQVTNLIYPVDSQTKQSKLKTK' A
#
# COMPACT_ATOMS: atom_id res chain seq x y z
N MET A 1 -1.16 10.42 -7.18
CA MET A 1 0.22 10.58 -6.66
C MET A 1 0.26 9.92 -5.30
N LEU A 2 1.38 9.28 -4.95
CA LEU A 2 1.57 8.67 -3.62
C LEU A 2 1.65 9.77 -2.56
N THR A 3 1.08 9.52 -1.38
CA THR A 3 1.20 10.42 -0.23
C THR A 3 2.58 10.28 0.43
N ASP A 4 3.01 11.31 1.17
CA ASP A 4 4.26 11.27 1.93
C ASP A 4 4.32 10.09 2.92
N GLU A 5 3.17 9.69 3.45
CA GLU A 5 3.03 8.54 4.35
C GLU A 5 3.29 7.22 3.61
N GLN A 6 2.66 7.03 2.44
CA GLN A 6 2.91 5.87 1.58
C GLN A 6 4.37 5.80 1.11
N ILE A 7 4.98 6.96 0.80
CA ILE A 7 6.39 7.04 0.40
C ILE A 7 7.31 6.64 1.57
N LYS A 8 6.99 7.07 2.79
CA LYS A 8 7.76 6.75 4.00
C LYS A 8 7.71 5.24 4.30
N GLU A 9 6.51 4.66 4.27
CA GLU A 9 6.33 3.23 4.48
C GLU A 9 7.01 2.39 3.39
N LEU A 10 6.97 2.82 2.12
CA LEU A 10 7.59 2.10 1.01
C LEU A 10 9.11 2.08 1.17
N LYS A 11 9.69 3.21 1.57
CA LYS A 11 11.14 3.30 1.86
C LYS A 11 11.54 2.40 3.02
N GLN A 12 10.71 2.30 4.06
CA GLN A 12 10.99 1.43 5.20
C GLN A 12 10.93 -0.05 4.78
N LEU A 13 9.91 -0.43 4.02
CA LEU A 13 9.75 -1.79 3.52
C LEU A 13 10.90 -2.22 2.61
N LEU A 14 11.37 -1.33 1.73
CA LEU A 14 12.56 -1.55 0.90
C LEU A 14 13.84 -1.69 1.73
N LYS A 15 13.97 -0.92 2.80
CA LYS A 15 15.11 -1.01 3.71
C LYS A 15 15.14 -2.34 4.46
N GLU A 16 14.02 -2.74 5.05
CA GLU A 16 13.90 -4.02 5.76
C GLU A 16 14.11 -5.22 4.82
N SER A 17 13.58 -5.14 3.60
CA SER A 17 13.79 -6.17 2.57
C SER A 17 15.27 -6.32 2.23
N LYS A 18 15.99 -5.20 2.07
CA LYS A 18 17.44 -5.19 1.83
C LYS A 18 18.25 -5.74 3.01
N GLU A 19 17.88 -5.39 4.25
CA GLU A 19 18.55 -5.90 5.46
C GLU A 19 18.36 -7.41 5.64
N ASN A 20 17.20 -7.94 5.26
CA ASN A 20 16.89 -9.36 5.37
C ASN A 20 17.28 -10.19 4.12
N ASN A 21 17.92 -9.60 3.10
CA ASN A 21 18.17 -10.23 1.79
C ASN A 21 16.91 -10.84 1.15
N MET A 22 15.75 -10.24 1.40
CA MET A 22 14.48 -10.65 0.84
C MET A 22 13.98 -9.61 -0.15
N SER A 23 13.19 -10.03 -1.15
CA SER A 23 12.49 -9.08 -2.01
C SER A 23 11.22 -8.59 -1.29
N PRO A 24 10.88 -7.29 -1.41
CA PRO A 24 9.63 -6.78 -0.89
C PRO A 24 8.46 -7.55 -1.52
N GLY A 25 7.56 -8.07 -0.69
CA GLY A 25 6.42 -8.85 -1.18
C GLY A 25 5.54 -7.98 -2.08
N ILE A 26 5.26 -8.45 -3.31
CA ILE A 26 4.43 -7.73 -4.27
C ILE A 26 3.11 -7.31 -3.63
N ALA A 27 2.48 -8.19 -2.84
CA ALA A 27 1.24 -7.92 -2.12
C ALA A 27 1.35 -6.74 -1.12
N GLN A 28 2.45 -6.62 -0.39
CA GLN A 28 2.66 -5.54 0.57
C GLN A 28 2.90 -4.21 -0.16
N VAL A 29 3.69 -4.24 -1.23
CA VAL A 29 3.93 -3.07 -2.09
C VAL A 29 2.64 -2.61 -2.77
N THR A 30 1.83 -3.54 -3.31
CA THR A 30 0.55 -3.20 -3.93
C THR A 30 -0.45 -2.68 -2.92
N ASN A 31 -0.53 -3.23 -1.71
CA ASN A 31 -1.40 -2.70 -0.66
C ASN A 31 -1.01 -1.29 -0.22
N LEU A 32 0.28 -0.95 -0.31
CA LEU A 32 0.74 0.37 0.07
C LEU A 32 0.52 1.42 -1.03
N ILE A 33 0.75 1.06 -2.30
CA ILE A 33 0.64 1.97 -3.45
C ILE A 33 -0.82 2.08 -3.92
N TYR A 34 -1.53 0.97 -3.86
CA TYR A 34 -2.97 0.82 -4.10
C TYR A 34 -3.60 0.23 -2.84
N PRO A 35 -3.72 1.03 -1.76
CA PRO A 35 -4.53 0.61 -0.63
C PRO A 35 -5.91 0.34 -1.18
N VAL A 36 -6.28 -0.93 -1.21
CA VAL A 36 -7.61 -1.40 -1.57
C VAL A 36 -8.50 -1.09 -0.38
N ASP A 37 -8.57 0.19 -0.01
CA ASP A 37 -9.40 0.60 1.08
C ASP A 37 -10.84 0.44 0.61
N SER A 38 -11.61 -0.25 1.44
CA SER A 38 -13.04 -0.51 1.24
C SER A 38 -13.88 0.78 1.26
N GLN A 39 -13.26 1.96 1.18
CA GLN A 39 -13.93 3.25 1.03
C GLN A 39 -14.38 3.56 -0.41
N THR A 40 -13.91 2.85 -1.45
CA THR A 40 -14.56 2.94 -2.78
C THR A 40 -15.79 2.03 -2.94
N LYS A 41 -16.23 1.35 -1.87
CA LYS A 41 -17.59 0.79 -1.77
C LYS A 41 -18.55 1.63 -0.90
N GLN A 42 -18.18 2.85 -0.46
CA GLN A 42 -19.13 3.74 0.21
C GLN A 42 -19.74 4.85 -0.68
N SER A 43 -19.33 4.99 -1.95
CA SER A 43 -19.95 5.97 -2.87
C SER A 43 -20.68 5.39 -4.09
N LYS A 44 -20.82 4.06 -4.20
CA LYS A 44 -21.72 3.41 -5.18
C LYS A 44 -22.54 2.23 -4.62
N LEU A 45 -22.79 2.22 -3.31
CA LEU A 45 -23.83 1.42 -2.67
C LEU A 45 -24.64 2.28 -1.68
N LYS A 46 -24.95 3.53 -2.08
CA LYS A 46 -26.28 4.08 -1.82
C LYS A 46 -27.13 3.76 -3.04
N THR A 47 -28.39 3.44 -2.81
CA THR A 47 -29.37 2.77 -3.71
C THR A 47 -29.19 1.24 -3.63
N LYS A 48 -30.03 0.48 -2.92
CA LYS A 48 -31.43 0.69 -2.53
C LYS A 48 -31.75 -0.19 -1.34
#